data_AF-A0A1B0CX20-F1
#
_entry.id   AF-A0A1B0CX20-F1
#
_cell.length_a   1.000
_cell.length_b   1.000
_cell.length_c   1.000
_cell.angle_alpha   90.00
_cell.angle_beta   90.00
_cell.angle_gamma   90.00
#
_symmetry.space_group_name_H-M   'P 1'
#
loop_
_entity.id
_entity.type
_entity.pdbx_description
1 polymer ?
#
loop_
_entity_poly.entity_id
_entity_poly.type
_entity_poly.pdbx_seq_one_letter_code
_entity_poly.pdbx_strand_id
1 'polypeptide(L)'
;MKTINKITSVNVKMEENITYTKIFLYNMDCKLEERTIICVPGQRLCASDENTVAGHGTYERGGYIYTVLTGNVYIRKENMTQFIEVKPLGMETIVPTVGDVVTAKVTVVNQRFIKCQIFCVGHKILNRSYRGVLKKEDIRSVEKDSVEVQKCFRPGDIILARVLPLTELHHYQLTTAENELGVVMAISKNDSTYVPMVPISWDEMQCPETLIKEYRKVARIVSANQ
;
A
#
# COMPACT_ATOMS: atom_id res chain seq x y z
N MET A 1 36.60 -19.43 -10.81
CA MET A 1 38.02 -19.13 -10.54
C MET A 1 38.38 -17.91 -11.38
N LYS A 2 39.01 -16.90 -10.74
CA LYS A 2 39.26 -15.51 -11.16
C LYS A 2 39.47 -15.24 -12.66
N THR A 3 38.87 -14.15 -13.16
CA THR A 3 39.61 -13.24 -14.05
C THR A 3 39.24 -11.79 -13.74
N ILE A 4 40.25 -11.06 -13.30
CA ILE A 4 40.25 -9.67 -12.85
C ILE A 4 40.48 -8.82 -14.09
N ASN A 5 39.60 -7.87 -14.41
CA ASN A 5 39.90 -6.84 -15.40
C ASN A 5 40.03 -5.47 -14.73
N LYS A 6 41.27 -4.99 -14.82
CA LYS A 6 41.87 -3.74 -14.32
C LYS A 6 40.99 -2.51 -14.46
N ILE A 7 40.95 -1.73 -13.38
CA ILE A 7 40.61 -0.31 -13.40
C ILE A 7 41.88 0.43 -13.83
N THR A 8 41.88 1.02 -15.02
CA THR A 8 42.91 1.96 -15.47
C THR A 8 42.36 3.37 -15.32
N SER A 9 42.90 4.11 -14.36
CA SER A 9 42.72 5.54 -14.20
C SER A 9 43.42 6.28 -15.34
N VAL A 10 42.69 7.12 -16.06
CA VAL A 10 43.28 8.10 -16.98
C VAL A 10 42.99 9.48 -16.44
N ASN A 11 44.06 10.13 -15.95
CA ASN A 11 44.08 11.55 -15.64
C ASN A 11 43.83 12.34 -16.94
N VAL A 12 42.79 13.18 -16.94
CA VAL A 12 42.60 14.19 -17.98
C VAL A 12 42.66 15.56 -17.31
N LYS A 13 43.62 16.36 -17.79
CA LYS A 13 43.95 17.71 -17.33
C LYS A 13 42.74 18.64 -17.37
N MET A 14 42.65 19.50 -16.36
CA MET A 14 41.81 20.69 -16.38
C MET A 14 42.38 21.70 -17.37
N GLU A 15 41.55 22.18 -18.28
CA GLU A 15 41.68 23.50 -18.89
C GLU A 15 40.29 24.05 -19.19
N GLU A 16 40.19 25.37 -19.08
CA GLU A 16 39.02 26.11 -18.68
C GLU A 16 38.04 26.44 -19.83
N ASN A 17 36.78 26.59 -19.43
CA ASN A 17 35.75 27.47 -20.00
C ASN A 17 35.13 27.15 -21.38
N ILE A 18 33.80 27.32 -21.39
CA ILE A 18 32.88 27.60 -22.51
C ILE A 18 31.87 26.46 -22.82
N THR A 19 30.72 26.60 -22.15
CA THR A 19 29.36 26.63 -22.70
C THR A 19 28.64 25.32 -23.07
N TYR A 20 27.46 25.22 -22.46
CA TYR A 20 26.30 24.36 -22.73
C TYR A 20 26.14 23.90 -24.18
N THR A 21 25.54 22.71 -24.32
CA THR A 21 25.11 21.99 -25.54
C THR A 21 26.12 20.99 -26.13
N LYS A 22 26.14 19.78 -25.58
CA LYS A 22 26.31 18.51 -26.32
C LYS A 22 26.18 17.33 -25.36
N ILE A 23 24.97 16.80 -25.22
CA ILE A 23 24.78 15.41 -24.78
C ILE A 23 24.29 14.68 -26.03
N PHE A 24 25.22 14.09 -26.78
CA PHE A 24 24.87 13.12 -27.82
C PHE A 24 25.90 11.98 -27.85
N LEU A 25 25.37 10.81 -27.47
CA LEU A 25 25.70 9.45 -27.89
C LEU A 25 27.12 8.91 -27.65
N TYR A 26 27.19 7.81 -26.89
CA TYR A 26 27.74 6.57 -27.44
C TYR A 26 26.93 5.35 -26.96
N ASN A 27 26.68 4.47 -27.92
CA ASN A 27 25.73 3.35 -27.93
C ASN A 27 26.04 2.24 -26.91
N MET A 28 24.97 1.66 -26.35
CA MET A 28 24.85 0.23 -26.04
C MET A 28 23.40 -0.19 -26.29
N ASP A 29 23.23 -1.23 -27.12
CA ASP A 29 21.96 -1.79 -27.53
C ASP A 29 21.09 -2.18 -26.33
N CYS A 30 19.96 -1.49 -26.15
CA CYS A 30 18.80 -2.01 -25.41
C CYS A 30 17.54 -1.29 -25.90
N LYS A 31 16.43 -2.02 -26.00
CA LYS A 31 15.12 -1.58 -26.51
C LYS A 31 14.72 -0.22 -25.94
N LEU A 32 14.03 0.59 -26.76
CA LEU A 32 13.41 1.89 -26.41
C LEU A 32 12.64 1.80 -25.07
N GLU A 33 13.32 2.11 -23.97
CA GLU A 33 12.71 2.48 -22.70
C GLU A 33 12.47 3.99 -22.75
N GLU A 34 11.24 4.41 -22.43
CA GLU A 34 10.92 5.81 -22.19
C GLU A 34 11.97 6.40 -21.23
N ARG A 35 12.72 7.41 -21.69
CA ARG A 35 13.77 8.04 -20.89
C ARG A 35 13.15 8.61 -19.63
N THR A 36 13.26 7.86 -18.55
CA THR A 36 12.70 8.26 -17.26
C THR A 36 13.65 9.28 -16.65
N ILE A 37 13.20 10.54 -16.56
CA ILE A 37 13.99 11.62 -15.99
C ILE A 37 13.95 11.47 -14.46
N ILE A 38 15.09 11.17 -13.86
CA ILE A 38 15.27 11.12 -12.42
C ILE A 38 15.69 12.52 -11.93
N CYS A 39 15.12 12.95 -10.81
CA CYS A 39 15.44 14.23 -10.19
C CYS A 39 15.78 14.07 -8.70
N VAL A 40 16.54 15.04 -8.18
CA VAL A 40 16.86 15.18 -6.76
C VAL A 40 16.17 16.43 -6.17
N PRO A 41 15.92 16.51 -4.86
CA PRO A 41 15.30 17.67 -4.23
C PRO A 41 16.13 18.94 -4.46
N GLY A 42 15.46 20.03 -4.85
CA GLY A 42 16.09 21.31 -5.20
C GLY A 42 16.56 21.42 -6.64
N GLN A 43 16.39 20.38 -7.46
CA GLN A 43 16.69 20.42 -8.89
C GLN A 43 15.67 21.29 -9.63
N ARG A 44 16.16 22.22 -10.45
CA ARG A 44 15.33 23.04 -11.35
C ARG A 44 14.93 22.20 -12.57
N LEU A 45 13.63 22.09 -12.84
CA LEU A 45 13.11 21.33 -13.99
C LEU A 45 12.85 22.23 -15.20
N CYS A 46 12.00 23.25 -15.04
CA CYS A 46 11.59 24.13 -16.14
C CYS A 46 11.21 25.53 -15.63
N ALA A 47 10.92 26.43 -16.56
CA ALA A 47 10.29 27.72 -16.27
C ALA A 47 8.80 27.52 -15.95
N SER A 48 8.27 28.37 -15.08
CA SER A 48 6.84 28.47 -14.79
C SER A 48 6.20 29.34 -15.87
N ASP A 49 5.32 28.74 -16.66
CA ASP A 49 4.57 29.42 -17.72
C ASP A 49 3.07 29.30 -17.38
N GLU A 50 2.19 30.10 -18.01
CA GLU A 50 0.73 30.02 -17.79
C GLU A 50 0.15 28.62 -18.05
N ASN A 51 0.82 27.85 -18.91
CA ASN A 51 0.46 26.48 -19.25
C ASN A 51 1.23 25.41 -18.47
N THR A 52 2.20 25.78 -17.62
CA THR A 52 3.07 24.82 -16.92
C THR A 52 3.08 25.11 -15.43
N VAL A 53 2.37 24.29 -14.66
CA VAL A 53 2.11 24.49 -13.24
C VAL A 53 2.81 23.43 -12.39
N ALA A 54 3.26 23.82 -11.19
CA ALA A 54 3.83 22.92 -10.21
C ALA A 54 2.76 21.94 -9.68
N GLY A 55 2.98 20.64 -9.91
CA GLY A 55 2.15 19.56 -9.38
C GLY A 55 2.75 18.90 -8.14
N HIS A 56 2.26 17.70 -7.79
CA HIS A 56 2.71 16.95 -6.62
C HIS A 56 4.23 16.72 -6.60
N GLY A 57 4.89 17.04 -5.49
CA GLY A 57 6.34 16.85 -5.34
C GLY A 57 7.20 17.93 -6.02
N THR A 58 6.59 19.02 -6.49
CA THR A 58 7.27 20.21 -7.03
C THR A 58 6.77 21.49 -6.37
N TYR A 59 7.52 22.58 -6.52
CA TYR A 59 7.12 23.91 -6.06
C TYR A 59 7.66 24.98 -7.02
N GLU A 60 6.97 26.11 -7.08
CA GLU A 60 7.40 27.26 -7.88
C GLU A 60 8.18 28.26 -7.01
N ARG A 61 9.32 28.73 -7.53
CA ARG A 61 10.07 29.84 -6.92
C ARG A 61 10.71 30.69 -8.00
N GLY A 62 10.40 31.99 -8.02
CA GLY A 62 11.05 32.95 -8.93
C GLY A 62 10.88 32.62 -10.42
N GLY A 63 9.70 32.16 -10.84
CA GLY A 63 9.40 31.83 -12.24
C GLY A 63 9.99 30.51 -12.72
N TYR A 64 10.49 29.67 -11.81
CA TYR A 64 10.99 28.33 -12.12
C TYR A 64 10.36 27.27 -11.22
N ILE A 65 10.19 26.07 -11.76
CA ILE A 65 9.69 24.91 -11.04
C ILE A 65 10.88 24.09 -10.53
N TYR A 66 10.86 23.84 -9.22
CA TYR A 66 11.84 23.06 -8.49
C TYR A 66 11.20 21.80 -7.91
N THR A 67 12.00 20.76 -7.73
CA THR A 67 11.58 19.51 -7.11
C THR A 67 11.69 19.57 -5.59
N VAL A 68 10.73 18.96 -4.89
CA VAL A 68 10.80 18.70 -3.44
C VAL A 68 11.22 17.26 -3.17
N LEU A 69 10.82 16.34 -4.06
CA LEU A 69 11.03 14.90 -3.88
C LEU A 69 12.13 14.38 -4.81
N THR A 70 12.81 13.30 -4.37
CA THR A 70 13.70 12.51 -5.23
C THR A 70 12.87 11.47 -5.96
N GLY A 71 12.88 11.47 -7.29
CA GLY A 71 11.91 10.65 -8.01
C GLY A 71 11.98 10.73 -9.52
N ASN A 72 11.05 10.01 -10.14
CA ASN A 72 10.79 10.08 -11.56
C ASN A 72 9.85 11.26 -11.82
N VAL A 73 10.18 12.07 -12.82
CA VAL A 73 9.35 13.20 -13.25
C VAL A 73 8.28 12.72 -14.22
N TYR A 74 7.03 13.07 -13.93
CA TYR A 74 5.87 12.82 -14.76
C TYR A 74 5.24 14.15 -15.17
N ILE A 75 4.91 14.30 -16.44
CA ILE A 75 4.19 15.47 -16.94
C ILE A 75 2.77 15.03 -17.24
N ARG A 76 1.83 15.45 -16.42
CA ARG A 76 0.40 15.22 -16.63
C ARG A 76 -0.17 16.41 -17.39
N LYS A 77 -0.69 16.17 -18.59
CA LYS A 77 -1.39 17.21 -19.36
C LYS A 77 -2.88 17.10 -19.13
N GLU A 78 -3.48 18.17 -18.64
CA GLU A 78 -4.92 18.29 -18.46
C GLU A 78 -5.39 19.56 -19.18
N ASN A 79 -6.26 19.39 -20.17
CA ASN A 79 -6.68 20.46 -21.08
C ASN A 79 -5.49 21.17 -21.76
N MET A 80 -5.28 22.46 -21.48
CA MET A 80 -4.13 23.25 -21.96
C MET A 80 -3.00 23.37 -20.94
N THR A 81 -3.21 22.89 -19.72
CA THR A 81 -2.26 23.00 -18.61
C THR A 81 -1.46 21.72 -18.42
N GLN A 82 -0.17 21.85 -18.14
CA GLN A 82 0.77 20.78 -17.88
C GLN A 82 1.16 20.83 -16.41
N PHE A 83 0.90 19.76 -15.68
CA PHE A 83 1.31 19.59 -14.29
C PHE A 83 2.58 18.75 -14.25
N ILE A 84 3.62 19.30 -13.63
CA ILE A 84 4.86 18.59 -13.40
C ILE A 84 4.80 17.94 -12.03
N GLU A 85 4.72 16.61 -12.01
CA GLU A 85 4.64 15.81 -10.80
C GLU A 85 5.92 14.98 -10.66
N VAL A 86 6.41 14.83 -9.44
CA VAL A 86 7.50 13.91 -9.13
C VAL A 86 6.96 12.80 -8.27
N LYS A 87 7.03 11.56 -8.76
CA LYS A 87 6.74 10.40 -7.92
C LYS A 87 8.05 9.87 -7.35
N PRO A 88 8.11 9.63 -6.03
CA PRO A 88 9.30 9.05 -5.43
C PRO A 88 9.59 7.68 -6.05
N LEU A 89 10.86 7.31 -6.16
CA LEU A 89 11.28 5.96 -6.57
C LEU A 89 10.85 4.87 -5.56
N GLY A 90 10.38 5.27 -4.36
CA GLY A 90 9.83 4.38 -3.34
C GLY A 90 8.33 4.11 -3.51
N MET A 91 7.81 3.15 -2.74
CA MET A 91 6.38 2.83 -2.72
C MET A 91 5.54 4.00 -2.17
N GLU A 92 4.39 4.27 -2.79
CA GLU A 92 3.44 5.29 -2.36
C GLU A 92 3.03 5.08 -0.89
N THR A 93 3.09 6.14 -0.07
CA THR A 93 2.60 6.11 1.31
C THR A 93 1.09 6.26 1.30
N ILE A 94 0.39 5.14 1.24
CA ILE A 94 -1.06 5.11 1.32
C ILE A 94 -1.47 5.22 2.79
N VAL A 95 -2.37 6.16 3.06
CA VAL A 95 -2.98 6.35 4.37
C VAL A 95 -4.44 5.89 4.26
N PRO A 96 -4.90 4.97 5.13
CA PRO A 96 -6.30 4.56 5.15
C PRO A 96 -7.21 5.75 5.44
N THR A 97 -8.25 5.92 4.62
CA THR A 97 -9.26 6.95 4.83
C THR A 97 -10.53 6.35 5.44
N VAL A 98 -11.40 7.21 5.96
CA VAL A 98 -12.65 6.77 6.60
C VAL A 98 -13.56 6.14 5.54
N GLY A 99 -14.10 4.96 5.83
CA GLY A 99 -14.98 4.22 4.94
C GLY A 99 -14.26 3.24 4.01
N ASP A 100 -12.92 3.27 3.95
CA ASP A 100 -12.15 2.30 3.17
C ASP A 100 -12.28 0.88 3.74
N VAL A 101 -12.37 -0.09 2.84
CA VAL A 101 -12.27 -1.52 3.19
C VAL A 101 -10.80 -1.90 3.26
N VAL A 102 -10.39 -2.46 4.39
CA VAL A 102 -9.01 -2.84 4.67
C VAL A 102 -8.91 -4.33 4.98
N THR A 103 -7.78 -4.91 4.57
CA THR A 103 -7.42 -6.27 4.94
C THR A 103 -6.46 -6.21 6.11
N ALA A 104 -6.83 -6.88 7.20
CA ALA A 104 -6.07 -6.89 8.43
C ALA A 104 -5.84 -8.30 8.94
N LYS A 105 -4.70 -8.51 9.60
CA LYS A 105 -4.37 -9.74 10.32
C LYS A 105 -4.68 -9.58 11.80
N VAL A 106 -5.43 -10.51 12.37
CA VAL A 106 -5.71 -10.53 13.80
C VAL A 106 -4.45 -10.91 14.57
N THR A 107 -4.02 -10.06 15.50
CA THR A 107 -2.83 -10.29 16.33
C THR A 107 -3.22 -10.82 17.70
N VAL A 108 -4.12 -10.12 18.40
CA VAL A 108 -4.53 -10.46 19.77
C VAL A 108 -6.04 -10.34 19.88
N VAL A 109 -6.68 -11.35 20.46
CA VAL A 109 -8.12 -11.39 20.68
C VAL A 109 -8.40 -11.28 22.18
N ASN A 110 -9.02 -10.18 22.61
CA ASN A 110 -9.54 -10.02 23.97
C ASN A 110 -11.08 -10.13 23.95
N GLN A 111 -11.70 -10.22 25.13
CA GLN A 111 -13.16 -10.32 25.24
C GLN A 111 -13.90 -9.02 24.87
N ARG A 112 -13.23 -7.85 24.98
CA ARG A 112 -13.82 -6.53 24.70
C ARG A 112 -13.40 -5.93 23.36
N PHE A 113 -12.21 -6.27 22.88
CA PHE A 113 -11.63 -5.72 21.66
C PHE A 113 -10.62 -6.69 21.05
N ILE A 114 -10.29 -6.47 19.79
CA ILE A 114 -9.35 -7.26 19.01
C ILE A 114 -8.31 -6.29 18.46
N LYS A 115 -7.04 -6.64 18.62
CA LYS A 115 -5.93 -5.92 17.98
C LYS A 115 -5.62 -6.57 16.65
N CYS A 116 -5.59 -5.75 15.61
CA CYS A 116 -5.35 -6.16 14.24
C CYS A 116 -4.21 -5.34 13.64
N GLN A 117 -3.56 -5.92 12.63
CA GLN A 117 -2.51 -5.29 11.86
C GLN A 117 -2.98 -5.16 10.42
N ILE A 118 -3.21 -3.92 9.99
CA ILE A 118 -3.68 -3.59 8.64
C ILE A 118 -2.46 -3.60 7.70
N PHE A 119 -2.56 -4.32 6.60
CA PHE A 119 -1.48 -4.40 5.60
C PHE A 119 -1.97 -4.15 4.17
N CYS A 120 -3.28 -4.06 3.93
CA CYS A 120 -3.84 -3.71 2.63
C CYS A 120 -5.00 -2.73 2.82
N VAL A 121 -5.10 -1.74 1.93
CA VAL A 121 -6.24 -0.82 1.83
C VAL A 121 -6.83 -0.98 0.42
N GLY A 122 -8.06 -1.47 0.35
CA GLY A 122 -8.68 -1.90 -0.90
C GLY A 122 -7.82 -2.92 -1.62
N HIS A 123 -7.33 -2.54 -2.81
CA HIS A 123 -6.47 -3.36 -3.66
C HIS A 123 -4.96 -3.06 -3.50
N LYS A 124 -4.58 -2.10 -2.66
CA LYS A 124 -3.19 -1.65 -2.53
C LYS A 124 -2.56 -2.16 -1.24
N ILE A 125 -1.41 -2.81 -1.40
CA ILE A 125 -0.60 -3.30 -0.27
C ILE A 125 0.17 -2.14 0.35
N LEU A 126 0.16 -2.08 1.68
CA LEU A 126 0.89 -1.10 2.45
C LEU A 126 2.31 -1.59 2.75
N ASN A 127 3.28 -0.70 2.61
CA ASN A 127 4.66 -0.98 3.01
C ASN A 127 4.81 -1.04 4.55
N ARG A 128 4.18 -0.09 5.24
CA ARG A 128 4.10 -0.08 6.70
C ARG A 128 2.71 -0.53 7.12
N SER A 129 2.66 -1.50 8.02
CA SER A 129 1.39 -1.91 8.62
C SER A 129 0.89 -0.90 9.63
N TYR A 130 -0.42 -0.65 9.61
CA TYR A 130 -1.09 0.18 10.62
C TYR A 130 -1.73 -0.68 11.70
N ARG A 131 -1.86 -0.12 12.90
CA ARG A 131 -2.55 -0.78 14.01
C ARG A 131 -4.03 -0.48 13.94
N GLY A 132 -4.84 -1.53 13.89
CA GLY A 132 -6.29 -1.47 13.94
C GLY A 132 -6.82 -2.06 15.25
N VAL A 133 -7.94 -1.53 15.73
CA VAL A 133 -8.69 -2.06 16.86
C VAL A 133 -10.14 -2.26 16.43
N LEU A 134 -10.64 -3.49 16.61
CA LEU A 134 -12.03 -3.86 16.40
C LEU A 134 -12.69 -4.08 17.77
N LYS A 135 -13.73 -3.32 18.09
CA LYS A 135 -14.45 -3.46 19.37
C LYS A 135 -15.54 -4.51 19.27
N LYS A 136 -15.97 -5.06 20.41
CA LYS A 136 -17.08 -6.03 20.49
C LYS A 136 -18.36 -5.51 19.83
N GLU A 137 -18.69 -4.24 20.06
CA GLU A 137 -19.89 -3.57 19.54
C GLU A 137 -19.92 -3.40 18.01
N ASP A 138 -18.75 -3.52 17.37
CA ASP A 138 -18.55 -3.33 15.92
C ASP A 138 -18.40 -4.66 15.16
N ILE A 139 -18.67 -5.80 15.81
CA ILE A 139 -18.56 -7.13 15.19
C ILE A 139 -19.82 -7.48 14.37
N ARG A 140 -21.01 -7.25 14.92
CA ARG A 140 -22.28 -7.51 14.23
C ARG A 140 -23.17 -6.27 14.29
N SER A 141 -23.96 -6.07 13.24
CA SER A 141 -25.00 -5.04 13.23
C SER A 141 -26.14 -5.36 14.21
N VAL A 142 -26.46 -6.65 14.35
CA VAL A 142 -27.58 -7.20 15.14
C VAL A 142 -27.04 -7.92 16.39
N GLU A 143 -27.76 -7.82 17.51
CA GLU A 143 -27.45 -8.52 18.78
C GLU A 143 -26.03 -8.28 19.34
N LYS A 144 -25.57 -7.02 19.33
CA LYS A 144 -24.22 -6.62 19.77
C LYS A 144 -23.79 -7.16 21.15
N ASP A 145 -24.74 -7.30 22.07
CA ASP A 145 -24.45 -7.72 23.44
C ASP A 145 -24.20 -9.23 23.59
N SER A 146 -24.82 -10.05 22.74
CA SER A 146 -24.70 -11.52 22.81
C SER A 146 -23.51 -12.07 22.03
N VAL A 147 -22.74 -11.22 21.33
CA VAL A 147 -21.62 -11.69 20.50
C VAL A 147 -20.43 -12.11 21.36
N GLU A 148 -20.00 -13.36 21.19
CA GLU A 148 -18.76 -13.85 21.78
C GLU A 148 -17.59 -13.68 20.80
N VAL A 149 -16.64 -12.81 21.17
CA VAL A 149 -15.48 -12.47 20.32
C VAL A 149 -14.62 -13.70 20.00
N GLN A 150 -14.44 -14.61 20.97
CA GLN A 150 -13.63 -15.84 20.84
C GLN A 150 -14.21 -16.83 19.83
N LYS A 151 -15.53 -16.81 19.61
CA LYS A 151 -16.21 -17.61 18.59
C LYS A 151 -16.15 -16.96 17.21
N CYS A 152 -15.95 -15.64 17.14
CA CYS A 152 -15.92 -14.91 15.87
C CYS A 152 -14.52 -14.89 15.23
N PHE A 153 -13.48 -14.70 16.04
CA PHE A 153 -12.12 -14.46 15.54
C PHE A 153 -11.08 -15.21 16.36
N ARG A 154 -9.99 -15.60 15.71
CA ARG A 154 -8.82 -16.18 16.35
C ARG A 154 -7.53 -15.44 15.94
N PRO A 155 -6.47 -15.51 16.77
CA PRO A 155 -5.17 -14.98 16.40
C PRO A 155 -4.64 -15.62 15.11
N GLY A 156 -4.12 -14.81 14.19
CA GLY A 156 -3.60 -15.25 12.90
C GLY A 156 -4.56 -15.12 11.73
N ASP A 157 -5.85 -14.90 11.99
CA ASP A 157 -6.88 -14.78 10.96
C ASP A 157 -6.71 -13.54 10.09
N ILE A 158 -7.11 -13.66 8.83
CA ILE A 158 -7.21 -12.53 7.92
C ILE A 158 -8.67 -12.09 7.82
N ILE A 159 -8.90 -10.84 8.16
CA ILE A 159 -10.22 -10.21 8.19
C ILE A 159 -10.30 -9.07 7.17
N LEU A 160 -11.48 -8.89 6.62
CA LEU A 160 -11.90 -7.66 5.95
C LEU A 160 -12.71 -6.83 6.92
N ALA A 161 -12.35 -5.57 7.03
CA ALA A 161 -13.04 -4.62 7.90
C ALA A 161 -13.11 -3.24 7.23
N ARG A 162 -14.03 -2.40 7.66
CA ARG A 162 -14.15 -1.02 7.21
C ARG A 162 -13.53 -0.08 8.24
N VAL A 163 -12.83 0.95 7.79
CA VAL A 163 -12.25 1.97 8.67
C VAL A 163 -13.35 2.91 9.16
N LEU A 164 -13.51 3.00 10.47
CA LEU A 164 -14.36 3.99 11.13
C LEU A 164 -13.61 5.32 11.29
N PRO A 165 -14.33 6.44 11.47
CA PRO A 165 -13.73 7.73 11.81
C PRO A 165 -12.76 7.59 12.99
N LEU A 166 -11.60 8.26 12.87
CA LEU A 166 -10.54 8.17 13.86
C LEU A 166 -10.98 8.85 15.17
N THR A 167 -11.36 8.05 16.16
CA THR A 167 -11.64 8.55 17.52
C THR A 167 -10.34 8.75 18.32
N GLU A 168 -9.30 7.95 18.05
CA GLU A 168 -8.06 7.91 18.82
C GLU A 168 -6.82 7.96 17.91
N LEU A 169 -5.80 8.75 18.29
CA LEU A 169 -4.66 9.09 17.41
C LEU A 169 -3.74 7.91 17.05
N HIS A 170 -3.72 6.83 17.85
CA HIS A 170 -2.71 5.77 17.73
C HIS A 170 -3.19 4.47 17.09
N HIS A 171 -4.50 4.32 16.90
CA HIS A 171 -5.07 3.13 16.28
C HIS A 171 -6.32 3.43 15.48
N TYR A 172 -6.40 2.82 14.29
CA TYR A 172 -7.58 2.89 13.46
C TYR A 172 -8.69 2.06 14.09
N GLN A 173 -9.88 2.65 14.25
CA GLN A 173 -11.06 1.90 14.63
C GLN A 173 -11.60 1.20 13.39
N LEU A 174 -11.89 -0.09 13.54
CA LEU A 174 -12.37 -0.95 12.47
C LEU A 174 -13.77 -1.44 12.80
N THR A 175 -14.58 -1.70 11.79
CA THR A 175 -15.88 -2.36 11.93
C THR A 175 -16.02 -3.53 10.97
N THR A 176 -16.70 -4.58 11.43
CA THR A 176 -17.07 -5.76 10.63
C THR A 176 -18.58 -5.99 10.64
N ALA A 177 -19.35 -4.95 10.97
CA ALA A 177 -20.80 -5.07 11.18
C ALA A 177 -21.57 -5.51 9.91
N GLU A 178 -21.02 -5.24 8.72
CA GLU A 178 -21.57 -5.65 7.43
C GLU A 178 -21.40 -7.16 7.17
N ASN A 179 -22.26 -7.72 6.32
CA ASN A 179 -22.26 -9.14 5.97
C ASN A 179 -21.07 -9.54 5.07
N GLU A 180 -20.53 -8.58 4.31
CA GLU A 180 -19.38 -8.78 3.41
C GLU A 180 -18.05 -8.61 4.15
N LEU A 181 -18.10 -8.21 5.42
CA LEU A 181 -16.95 -7.98 6.28
C LEU A 181 -16.89 -9.05 7.37
N GLY A 182 -15.68 -9.50 7.68
CA GLY A 182 -15.43 -10.64 8.57
C GLY A 182 -14.18 -11.40 8.18
N VAL A 183 -14.10 -12.65 8.63
CA VAL A 183 -13.00 -13.57 8.35
C VAL A 183 -13.10 -14.05 6.90
N VAL A 184 -12.04 -13.82 6.13
CA VAL A 184 -11.91 -14.31 4.75
C VAL A 184 -11.03 -15.55 4.69
N MET A 185 -9.95 -15.55 5.46
CA MET A 185 -9.02 -16.67 5.51
C MET A 185 -8.74 -17.02 6.96
N ALA A 186 -9.00 -18.27 7.29
CA ALA A 186 -8.64 -18.91 8.55
C ALA A 186 -7.76 -20.12 8.27
N ILE A 187 -6.87 -20.41 9.20
CA ILE A 187 -5.99 -21.58 9.15
C ILE A 187 -6.44 -22.54 10.24
N SER A 188 -6.53 -23.83 9.89
CA SER A 188 -6.82 -24.89 10.84
C SER A 188 -5.71 -24.99 11.89
N LYS A 189 -6.08 -25.18 13.17
CA LYS A 189 -5.10 -25.37 14.26
C LYS A 189 -4.49 -26.76 14.32
N ASN A 190 -5.05 -27.72 13.60
CA ASN A 190 -4.69 -29.12 13.75
C ASN A 190 -3.47 -29.46 12.90
N ASP A 191 -2.33 -29.41 13.58
CA ASP A 191 -1.06 -30.12 13.38
C ASP A 191 -0.41 -30.14 11.97
N SER A 192 0.88 -29.79 11.94
CA SER A 192 1.84 -29.87 10.81
C SER A 192 1.55 -29.07 9.53
N THR A 193 0.32 -29.03 9.03
CA THR A 193 -0.03 -28.45 7.73
C THR A 193 -0.89 -27.19 7.89
N TYR A 194 -0.41 -26.06 7.35
CA TYR A 194 -1.13 -24.78 7.30
C TYR A 194 -2.23 -24.84 6.24
N VAL A 195 -3.30 -25.61 6.51
CA VAL A 195 -4.42 -25.79 5.57
C VAL A 195 -5.44 -24.66 5.74
N PRO A 196 -5.77 -23.92 4.66
CA PRO A 196 -6.82 -22.91 4.70
C PRO A 196 -8.19 -23.57 4.86
N MET A 197 -9.00 -23.04 5.78
CA MET A 197 -10.36 -23.52 6.01
C MET A 197 -11.33 -22.97 4.96
N VAL A 198 -12.38 -23.74 4.67
CA VAL A 198 -13.44 -23.37 3.72
C VAL A 198 -14.67 -22.86 4.49
N PRO A 199 -15.27 -21.73 4.09
CA PRO A 199 -16.52 -21.26 4.68
C PRO A 199 -17.68 -22.18 4.31
N ILE A 200 -18.44 -22.64 5.31
CA ILE A 200 -19.67 -23.44 5.10
C ILE A 200 -20.91 -22.61 5.38
N SER A 201 -20.85 -21.80 6.44
CA SER A 201 -21.95 -20.94 6.88
C SER A 201 -21.38 -19.58 7.28
N TRP A 202 -22.28 -18.66 7.63
CA TRP A 202 -21.95 -17.32 8.14
C TRP A 202 -21.13 -17.36 9.43
N ASP A 203 -21.26 -18.43 10.20
CA ASP A 203 -20.65 -18.57 11.53
C ASP A 203 -19.68 -19.76 11.65
N GLU A 204 -19.51 -20.55 10.59
CA GLU A 204 -18.71 -21.78 10.63
C GLU A 204 -17.78 -21.90 9.42
N MET A 205 -16.52 -22.22 9.70
CA MET A 205 -15.53 -22.67 8.73
C MET A 205 -15.16 -24.13 9.01
N GLN A 206 -14.90 -24.91 7.97
CA GLN A 206 -14.49 -26.30 8.10
C GLN A 206 -13.15 -26.54 7.41
N CYS A 207 -12.31 -27.33 8.05
CA CYS A 207 -11.09 -27.81 7.41
C CYS A 207 -11.44 -28.89 6.38
N PRO A 208 -10.96 -28.81 5.13
CA PRO A 208 -11.25 -29.80 4.10
C PRO A 208 -10.64 -31.17 4.41
N GLU A 209 -9.52 -31.23 5.15
CA GLU A 209 -8.83 -32.49 5.46
C GLU A 209 -9.36 -33.15 6.74
N THR A 210 -9.44 -32.40 7.84
CA THR A 210 -9.84 -32.95 9.14
C THR A 210 -11.36 -32.98 9.34
N LEU A 211 -12.12 -32.30 8.47
CA LEU A 211 -13.57 -32.11 8.56
C LEU A 211 -14.05 -31.47 9.88
N ILE A 212 -13.13 -30.91 10.66
CA ILE A 212 -13.46 -30.23 11.91
C ILE A 212 -14.02 -28.86 11.61
N LYS A 213 -15.18 -28.58 12.21
CA LYS A 213 -15.87 -27.30 12.13
C LYS A 213 -15.39 -26.39 13.25
N GLU A 214 -15.03 -25.16 12.91
CA GLU A 214 -14.71 -24.11 13.84
C GLU A 214 -15.61 -22.91 13.63
N TYR A 215 -16.08 -22.31 14.72
CA TYR A 215 -16.81 -21.07 14.66
C TYR A 215 -15.90 -19.91 14.28
N ARG A 216 -16.34 -19.11 13.30
CA ARG A 216 -15.74 -17.84 12.84
C ARG A 216 -16.84 -16.96 12.26
N LYS A 217 -16.74 -15.62 12.40
CA LYS A 217 -17.62 -14.71 11.67
C LYS A 217 -17.13 -14.64 10.22
N VAL A 218 -17.74 -15.41 9.34
CA VAL A 218 -17.33 -15.52 7.94
C VAL A 218 -17.84 -14.33 7.14
N ALA A 219 -16.95 -13.73 6.33
CA ALA A 219 -17.35 -12.73 5.35
C ALA A 219 -18.02 -13.40 4.15
N ARG A 220 -19.13 -12.84 3.66
CA ARG A 220 -19.67 -13.26 2.37
C ARG A 220 -18.73 -12.82 1.26
N ILE A 221 -18.06 -13.79 0.64
CA ILE A 221 -17.26 -13.55 -0.55
C ILE A 221 -18.23 -13.36 -1.72
N VAL A 222 -18.47 -12.11 -2.09
CA VAL A 222 -19.09 -11.82 -3.39
C VAL A 222 -18.03 -12.11 -4.43
N SER A 223 -18.22 -13.18 -5.21
CA SER A 223 -17.48 -13.36 -6.45
C SER A 223 -17.67 -12.08 -7.26
N ALA A 224 -16.58 -11.41 -7.61
CA ALA A 224 -16.62 -10.37 -8.62
C ALA A 224 -17.02 -11.06 -9.93
N ASN A 225 -18.32 -11.23 -10.15
CA ASN A 225 -18.85 -11.65 -11.43
C ASN A 225 -18.61 -10.48 -12.38
N GLN A 226 -17.54 -10.63 -13.17
CA GLN A 226 -17.22 -9.96 -14.45
C GLN A 226 -17.57 -8.48 -14.59
#